data_AF-A0A1H3RFA0-F1
#
_entry.id   AF-A0A1H3RFA0-F1
#
_cell.length_a   1.000
_cell.length_b   1.000
_cell.length_c   1.000
_cell.angle_alpha   90.00
_cell.angle_beta   90.00
_cell.angle_gamma   90.00
#
_symmetry.space_group_name_H-M   'P 1'
#
loop_
_entity.id
_entity.type
_entity.pdbx_description
1 polymer ?
#
loop_
_entity_poly.entity_id
_entity_poly.type
_entity_poly.pdbx_seq_one_letter_code
_entity_poly.pdbx_strand_id
1 'polypeptide(L)' 'MSHVNARITVLGRKLIVARHRAGWRQAHIAAAMGISRTCVAKSSTS' A
#
# COMPACT_ATOMS: atom_id res chain seq x y z
N MET A 1 7.12 18.47 -0.54
CA MET A 1 5.95 17.58 -0.67
C MET A 1 5.53 17.14 0.71
N SER A 2 4.53 17.83 1.27
CA SER A 2 3.95 17.48 2.56
C SER A 2 3.27 16.12 2.40
N HIS A 3 4.03 15.09 2.76
CA HIS A 3 3.56 13.72 2.91
C HIS A 3 2.43 13.75 3.93
N VAL A 4 1.21 13.90 3.44
CA VAL A 4 0.05 13.38 4.16
C VAL A 4 0.36 11.90 4.28
N ASN A 5 0.85 11.52 5.46
CA ASN A 5 0.58 10.22 6.04
C ASN A 5 -0.94 10.08 5.99
N ALA A 6 -1.47 9.75 4.82
CA ALA A 6 -2.81 9.22 4.65
C ALA A 6 -2.69 7.95 5.47
N ARG A 7 -3.07 8.05 6.74
CA ARG A 7 -3.13 6.94 7.68
C ARG A 7 -4.01 5.95 6.97
N ILE A 8 -3.37 5.03 6.26
CA ILE A 8 -4.04 3.98 5.53
C ILE A 8 -4.95 3.36 6.58
N THR A 9 -6.24 3.40 6.31
CA THR A 9 -7.22 2.82 7.23
C THR A 9 -6.80 1.37 7.47
N VAL A 10 -7.17 0.79 8.62
CA VAL A 10 -6.85 -0.62 8.89
C VAL A 10 -7.32 -1.52 7.74
N LEU A 11 -8.45 -1.18 7.12
CA LEU A 11 -8.96 -1.83 5.91
C LEU A 11 -8.03 -1.63 4.70
N GLY A 12 -7.55 -0.42 4.43
CA GLY A 12 -6.60 -0.16 3.36
C GLY A 12 -5.28 -0.94 3.54
N ARG A 13 -4.82 -1.11 4.78
CA ARG A 13 -3.59 -1.90 5.07
C ARG A 13 -3.82 -3.37 4.77
N LYS A 14 -4.95 -3.91 5.22
CA LYS A 14 -5.37 -5.29 4.92
C LYS A 14 -5.47 -5.52 3.42
N LEU A 15 -5.99 -4.55 2.65
CA LEU A 15 -6.09 -4.64 1.20
C LEU A 15 -4.70 -4.68 0.52
N ILE A 16 -3.75 -3.86 0.98
CA ILE A 16 -2.35 -3.91 0.52
C ILE A 16 -1.73 -5.28 0.79
N VAL A 17 -1.83 -5.75 2.03
CA VAL A 17 -1.27 -7.03 2.46
C VAL A 17 -1.90 -8.19 1.68
N ALA A 18 -3.21 -8.16 1.47
CA ALA A 18 -3.91 -9.18 0.68
C ALA A 18 -3.40 -9.23 -0.76
N ARG A 19 -3.28 -8.07 -1.43
CA ARG A 19 -2.76 -8.00 -2.81
C ARG A 19 -1.29 -8.41 -2.90
N HIS A 20 -0.47 -8.00 -1.93
CA HIS A 20 0.93 -8.38 -1.86
C HIS A 20 1.08 -9.91 -1.67
N ARG A 21 0.27 -10.52 -0.80
CA ARG A 21 0.21 -11.98 -0.62
C ARG A 21 -0.33 -12.72 -1.85
N ALA A 22 -1.20 -12.08 -2.62
CA ALA A 22 -1.64 -12.58 -3.93
C ALA A 22 -0.55 -12.47 -5.03
N GLY A 23 0.68 -12.07 -4.70
CA GLY A 23 1.81 -11.99 -5.63
C GLY A 23 1.83 -10.72 -6.48
N TRP A 24 1.00 -9.71 -6.16
CA TRP A 24 0.99 -8.48 -6.92
C TRP A 24 2.27 -7.67 -6.66
N ARG A 25 2.86 -7.15 -7.75
CA ARG A 25 3.99 -6.21 -7.67
C ARG A 25 3.54 -4.93 -6.96
N GLN A 26 4.41 -4.39 -6.09
CA GLN A 26 4.13 -3.17 -5.32
C GLN A 26 3.73 -1.97 -6.21
N ALA A 27 4.29 -1.88 -7.43
CA ALA A 27 3.94 -0.84 -8.40
C ALA A 27 2.48 -0.93 -8.87
N HIS A 28 1.96 -2.14 -9.11
CA HIS A 28 0.56 -2.33 -9.48
C HIS A 28 -0.38 -2.02 -8.31
N ILE A 29 -0.02 -2.41 -7.09
CA ILE A 29 -0.81 -2.09 -5.90
C ILE A 29 -0.86 -0.57 -5.68
N ALA A 30 0.30 0.09 -5.83
CA ALA A 30 0.42 1.55 -5.74
C ALA A 30 -0.47 2.26 -6.77
N ALA A 31 -0.41 1.83 -8.04
CA ALA A 31 -1.22 2.39 -9.11
C ALA A 31 -2.73 2.16 -8.88
N ALA A 32 -3.12 0.95 -8.47
CA ALA A 32 -4.53 0.60 -8.20
C ALA A 32 -5.13 1.33 -6.99
N MET A 33 -4.29 1.75 -6.03
CA MET A 33 -4.72 2.45 -4.82
C MET A 33 -4.49 3.96 -4.87
N GLY A 34 -3.79 4.47 -5.89
CA GLY A 34 -3.40 5.87 -5.97
C GLY A 34 -2.42 6.31 -4.87
N ILE A 35 -1.58 5.40 -4.37
CA ILE A 35 -0.59 5.69 -3.32
C ILE A 35 0.84 5.50 -3.83
N SER A 36 1.82 6.03 -3.10
CA SER A 36 3.23 5.83 -3.46
C SER A 36 3.69 4.39 -3.21
N ARG A 37 4.64 3.91 -4.05
CA ARG A 37 5.29 2.60 -3.89
C ARG A 37 5.93 2.43 -2.51
N THR A 38 6.50 3.49 -1.96
CA THR A 38 7.11 3.48 -0.61
C THR A 38 6.06 3.29 0.50
N CYS A 39 4.81 3.72 0.27
CA CYS A 39 3.71 3.50 1.21
C CYS A 39 3.23 2.04 1.20
N VAL A 40 3.24 1.40 0.03
CA VAL A 40 3.01 -0.05 -0.12
C VAL A 40 4.09 -0.83 0.64
N ALA A 41 5.38 -0.52 0.39
CA ALA A 41 6.50 -1.18 1.05
C ALA A 41 6.43 -1.10 2.58
N LYS A 42 6.08 0.07 3.15
CA LYS A 42 5.92 0.23 4.61
C LYS A 42 4.71 -0.53 5.18
N SER A 43 3.73 -0.86 4.36
CA SER A 43 2.47 -1.46 4.79
C SER A 43 2.45 -2.99 4.65
N SER A 44 3.27 -3.55 3.76
CA SER A 44 3.38 -4.99 3.53
C SER A 44 4.27 -5.75 4.52
N THR A 45 5.11 -5.03 5.30
CA THR A 45 6.16 -5.61 6.15
C THR A 45 5.78 -5.73 7.64
N SER A 46 4.53 -5.41 8.01
CA SER A 46 4.00 -5.62 9.37
C SER A 46 3.06 -6.81 9.42
#